data_AF-A0A7Y1XKD4-F1
#
_entry.id   AF-A0A7Y1XKD4-F1
#
_cell.length_a   1.000
_cell.length_b   1.000
_cell.length_c   1.000
_cell.angle_alpha   90.00
_cell.angle_beta   90.00
_cell.angle_gamma   90.00
#
_symmetry.space_group_name_H-M   'P 1'
#
loop_
_entity.id
_entity.type
_entity.pdbx_description
1 polymer ?
#
loop_
_entity_poly.entity_id
_entity_poly.type
_entity_poly.pdbx_seq_one_letter_code
_entity_poly.pdbx_strand_id
1 'polypeptide(L)'
;MDFCHQHNLVDPETAGRERSFGIRVTLPAGDTLRNVVGDDWERLHWFATEGERDAAFEQMAIRHGYYRNTDSPTQVLEKISR
;
A
#
# COMPACT_ATOMS: atom_id res chain seq x y z
N MET A 1 24.48 -21.03 -0.50
CA MET A 1 23.05 -21.31 -0.62
C MET A 1 22.47 -20.26 -1.56
N ASP A 2 21.83 -20.68 -2.65
CA ASP A 2 21.19 -19.77 -3.59
C ASP A 2 19.76 -19.49 -3.10
N PHE A 3 19.41 -18.21 -2.94
CA PHE A 3 18.08 -17.83 -2.44
C PHE A 3 17.10 -17.77 -3.61
N CYS A 4 16.17 -18.72 -3.71
CA CYS A 4 15.21 -18.77 -4.84
C CYS A 4 14.30 -17.55 -4.98
N HIS A 5 14.08 -16.76 -3.91
CA HIS A 5 13.27 -15.53 -3.97
C HIS A 5 13.92 -14.37 -3.22
N GLN A 6 15.03 -13.85 -3.77
CA GLN A 6 15.74 -12.70 -3.20
C GLN A 6 14.85 -11.47 -2.95
N HIS A 7 13.78 -11.27 -3.74
CA HIS A 7 12.84 -10.15 -3.55
C HIS A 7 11.99 -10.24 -2.27
N ASN A 8 11.96 -11.39 -1.59
CA ASN A 8 11.31 -11.53 -0.28
C ASN A 8 12.29 -11.25 0.88
N LEU A 9 13.59 -11.16 0.61
CA LEU A 9 14.57 -10.82 1.62
C LEU A 9 14.44 -9.33 1.95
N VAL A 10 14.47 -9.03 3.24
CA VAL A 10 14.53 -7.65 3.71
C VAL A 10 15.88 -7.08 3.29
N ASP A 11 15.85 -5.97 2.57
CA ASP A 11 17.04 -5.22 2.20
C ASP A 11 17.71 -4.67 3.48
N PRO A 12 18.96 -5.08 3.80
CA PRO A 12 19.61 -4.70 5.04
C PRO A 12 19.96 -3.21 5.11
N GLU A 13 20.17 -2.54 3.97
CA GLU A 13 20.49 -1.10 3.90
C GLU A 13 19.27 -0.21 4.22
N THR A 14 18.08 -0.75 4.05
CA THR A 14 16.80 -0.07 4.25
C THR A 14 16.07 -0.55 5.51
N ALA A 15 16.43 -1.73 6.04
CA ALA A 15 15.78 -2.36 7.19
C ALA A 15 15.69 -1.45 8.43
N GLY A 16 16.72 -0.64 8.69
CA GLY A 16 16.84 0.23 9.86
C GLY A 16 16.52 1.70 9.64
N ARG A 17 16.12 2.12 8.44
CA ARG A 17 15.80 3.53 8.18
C ARG A 17 14.53 3.94 8.91
N GLU A 18 14.53 5.14 9.47
CA GLU A 18 13.32 5.75 10.00
C GLU A 18 12.34 5.98 8.86
N ARG A 19 11.14 5.39 8.97
CA ARG A 19 10.09 5.50 7.96
C ARG A 19 9.02 6.43 8.50
N SER A 20 9.25 7.73 8.33
CA SER A 20 8.35 8.77 8.84
C SER A 20 7.21 9.08 7.88
N PHE A 21 7.25 8.58 6.64
CA PHE A 21 6.20 8.81 5.65
C PHE A 21 5.40 7.54 5.43
N GLY A 22 4.07 7.63 5.50
CA GLY A 22 3.21 6.47 5.34
C GLY A 22 2.00 6.70 4.43
N ILE A 23 1.39 5.60 4.03
CA ILE A 23 0.09 5.55 3.36
C ILE A 23 -0.79 4.62 4.18
N ARG A 24 -1.93 5.14 4.62
CA ARG A 24 -3.00 4.35 5.22
C ARG A 24 -4.00 3.98 4.14
N VAL A 25 -4.24 2.69 4.01
CA VAL A 25 -5.21 2.10 3.08
C VAL A 25 -6.37 1.58 3.90
N THR A 26 -7.56 2.10 3.59
CA THR A 26 -8.81 1.66 4.19
C THR A 26 -9.83 1.34 3.10
N LEU A 27 -10.90 0.65 3.47
CA LEU A 27 -12.03 0.41 2.58
C LEU A 27 -13.13 1.44 2.89
N PRO A 28 -13.94 1.89 1.94
CA PRO A 28 -15.09 2.73 2.23
C PRO A 28 -16.21 1.89 2.83
N ALA A 29 -17.08 2.51 3.64
CA ALA A 29 -18.11 1.81 4.42
C ALA A 29 -19.08 0.93 3.60
N GLY A 30 -19.25 1.21 2.31
CA GLY A 30 -20.11 0.43 1.41
C GLY A 30 -19.40 -0.71 0.66
N ASP A 31 -18.10 -0.94 0.90
CA ASP A 31 -17.32 -1.92 0.16
C ASP A 31 -17.62 -3.35 0.62
N THR A 32 -17.85 -4.26 -0.34
CA THR A 32 -18.22 -5.64 -0.03
C THR A 32 -17.08 -6.45 0.59
N LEU A 33 -15.82 -6.07 0.36
CA LEU A 33 -14.64 -6.70 0.95
C LEU A 33 -14.62 -6.55 2.47
N ARG A 34 -15.23 -5.49 3.02
CA ARG A 34 -15.39 -5.31 4.49
C ARG A 34 -16.09 -6.49 5.15
N ASN A 35 -17.01 -7.17 4.47
CA ASN A 35 -17.68 -8.37 4.99
C ASN A 35 -16.71 -9.55 5.18
N VAL A 36 -15.55 -9.52 4.52
CA VAL A 36 -14.55 -10.58 4.57
C VAL A 36 -13.42 -10.21 5.52
N VAL A 37 -12.90 -8.98 5.43
CA VAL A 37 -11.71 -8.56 6.21
C VAL A 37 -12.04 -7.89 7.54
N GLY A 38 -13.30 -7.50 7.76
CA GLY A 38 -13.75 -6.75 8.92
C GLY A 38 -13.88 -5.24 8.66
N ASP A 39 -14.71 -4.57 9.45
CA ASP A 39 -15.06 -3.16 9.26
C ASP A 39 -13.91 -2.21 9.64
N ASP A 40 -13.11 -2.61 10.63
CA ASP A 40 -11.92 -1.89 11.13
C ASP A 40 -10.64 -2.25 10.36
N TRP A 41 -10.76 -2.86 9.18
CA TRP A 41 -9.58 -3.23 8.41
C TRP A 41 -8.85 -1.99 7.90
N GLU A 42 -7.57 -1.92 8.22
CA GLU A 42 -6.64 -0.96 7.66
C GLU A 42 -5.28 -1.60 7.37
N ARG A 43 -4.59 -1.04 6.38
CA ARG A 43 -3.21 -1.42 6.05
C ARG A 43 -2.34 -0.19 5.98
N LEU A 44 -1.20 -0.23 6.66
CA LEU A 44 -0.22 0.85 6.69
C LEU A 44 1.02 0.46 5.89
N HIS A 45 1.40 1.31 4.94
CA HIS A 45 2.66 1.21 4.22
C HIS A 45 3.57 2.34 4.66
N TRP A 46 4.76 2.02 5.15
CA TRP A 46 5.73 3.01 5.63
C TRP A 46 6.95 3.05 4.72
N PHE A 47 7.37 4.26 4.37
CA PHE A 47 8.44 4.59 3.44
C PHE A 47 9.48 5.48 4.12
N ALA A 48 10.75 5.34 3.71
CA ALA A 48 11.84 6.15 4.23
C ALA A 48 11.79 7.58 3.70
N THR A 49 11.35 7.77 2.45
CA THR A 49 11.28 9.07 1.80
C THR A 49 9.87 9.45 1.36
N GLU A 50 9.62 10.76 1.29
CA GLU A 50 8.37 11.29 0.75
C GLU A 50 8.18 10.92 -0.74
N GLY A 51 9.26 10.91 -1.52
CA GLY A 51 9.21 10.57 -2.94
C GLY A 51 8.79 9.12 -3.19
N GLU A 52 9.31 8.18 -2.40
CA GLU A 52 8.85 6.79 -2.45
C GLU A 52 7.38 6.66 -2.06
N ARG A 53 6.95 7.39 -1.03
CA ARG A 53 5.55 7.43 -0.61
C ARG A 53 4.65 7.96 -1.70
N ASP A 54 5.04 9.04 -2.38
CA ASP A 54 4.21 9.63 -3.43
C ASP A 54 4.11 8.72 -4.65
N ALA A 55 5.24 8.16 -5.11
CA ALA A 55 5.26 7.21 -6.21
C ALA A 55 4.44 5.95 -5.90
N ALA A 56 4.47 5.44 -4.66
CA ALA A 56 3.63 4.34 -4.24
C ALA A 56 2.14 4.73 -4.18
N PHE A 57 1.83 5.93 -3.69
CA PHE A 57 0.46 6.45 -3.65
C PHE A 57 -0.14 6.55 -5.04
N GLU A 58 0.59 7.12 -5.99
CA GLU A 58 0.15 7.20 -7.38
C GLU A 58 -0.03 5.81 -7.98
N GLN A 59 0.93 4.90 -7.79
CA GLN A 59 0.81 3.52 -8.26
C GLN A 59 -0.40 2.78 -7.68
N MET A 60 -0.71 2.97 -6.40
CA MET A 60 -1.89 2.38 -5.75
C MET A 60 -3.20 3.00 -6.24
N ALA A 61 -3.19 4.29 -6.60
CA ALA A 61 -4.33 5.00 -7.15
C ALA A 61 -4.58 4.67 -8.64
N ILE A 62 -3.57 4.15 -9.36
CA ILE A 62 -3.70 3.77 -10.75
C ILE A 62 -4.68 2.59 -10.88
N ARG A 63 -5.72 2.80 -11.70
CA ARG A 63 -6.57 1.72 -12.18
C ARG A 63 -5.73 0.78 -13.05
N HIS A 64 -5.61 -0.47 -12.63
CA HIS A 64 -4.83 -1.46 -13.37
C HIS A 64 -5.42 -1.67 -14.77
N GLY A 65 -4.59 -1.75 -15.82
CA GLY A 65 -5.04 -1.71 -17.23
C GLY A 65 -5.99 -2.84 -17.66
N TYR A 66 -6.06 -3.92 -16.88
CA TYR A 66 -6.98 -5.04 -17.10
C TYR A 66 -8.38 -4.84 -16.47
N TYR A 67 -8.57 -3.77 -15.69
CA TYR A 67 -9.87 -3.45 -15.10
C TYR A 67 -10.83 -2.93 -16.15
N ARG A 68 -12.12 -3.26 -16.00
CA ARG A 68 -13.18 -2.69 -16.84
C ARG A 68 -13.24 -1.18 -16.59
N ASN A 69 -13.71 -0.42 -17.56
CA ASN A 69 -13.82 1.03 -17.39
C ASN A 69 -14.69 1.46 -16.20
N THR A 70 -15.61 0.61 -15.75
CA THR A 70 -16.49 0.83 -14.59
C THR A 70 -15.90 0.35 -13.27
N ASP A 71 -14.74 -0.31 -13.30
CA ASP A 71 -14.11 -0.87 -12.12
C ASP A 71 -13.01 0.08 -11.66
N SER A 72 -13.36 0.90 -10.67
CA SER A 72 -12.45 1.84 -10.03
C SER A 72 -11.95 1.24 -8.72
N PRO A 73 -10.66 1.41 -8.38
CA PRO A 73 -10.16 1.00 -7.08
C PRO A 73 -11.00 1.69 -6.00
N THR A 74 -11.65 0.87 -5.17
CA THR A 74 -12.59 1.37 -4.15
C THR A 74 -11.85 1.76 -2.86
N GLN A 75 -10.57 1.42 -2.76
CA GLN A 75 -9.67 1.70 -1.64
C GLN A 75 -9.56 3.21 -1.38
N VAL A 76 -9.66 3.61 -0.11
CA VAL A 76 -9.39 4.97 0.35
C VAL A 76 -7.94 5.05 0.82
N LEU A 77 -7.15 5.86 0.13
CA LEU A 77 -5.72 6.07 0.39
C LEU A 77 -5.53 7.41 1.10
N GLU A 78 -4.88 7.39 2.27
CA GLU A 78 -4.55 8.58 3.05
C GLU A 78 -3.03 8.67 3.25
N LYS A 79 -2.46 9.84 2.98
CA LYS A 79 -1.03 10.12 3.21
C LYS A 79 -0.85 10.52 4.67
N ILE A 80 -0.03 9.79 5.40
CA ILE A 80 0.25 10.04 6.83
C ILE A 80 1.74 10.30 7.04
N SER A 81 2.08 11.01 8.12
CA SER A 81 3.46 11.18 8.57
C SER A 81 3.55 10.95 10.08
N ARG A 82 4.70 10.43 10.53
CA ARG A 82 5.05 10.23 11.95
C ARG A 82 6.00 11.31 12.43
#